data_AF-A0A5J4NW01-F1
#
_entry.id   AF-A0A5J4NW01-F1
#
_cell.length_a   1.000
_cell.length_b   1.000
_cell.length_c   1.000
_cell.angle_alpha   90.00
_cell.angle_beta   90.00
_cell.angle_gamma   90.00
#
_symmetry.space_group_name_H-M   'P 1'
#
loop_
_entity.id
_entity.type
_entity.pdbx_description
1 polymer ?
#
loop_
_entity_poly.entity_id
_entity_poly.type
_entity_poly.pdbx_seq_one_letter_code
_entity_poly.pdbx_strand_id
1 'polypeptide(L)' 'MNYNNTVFDVKLLFGRRFDNPSVTADRKHWPFEVVSDGNYE' A
#
# COMPACT_ATOMS: atom_id res chain seq x y z
N MET A 1 -9.15 11.22 16.09
CA MET A 1 -7.93 11.04 15.27
C MET A 1 -8.35 10.59 13.88
N ASN A 2 -7.78 11.15 12.81
CA ASN A 2 -8.15 10.84 11.43
C ASN A 2 -7.24 9.74 10.87
N TYR A 3 -7.59 8.49 11.15
CA TYR A 3 -6.83 7.32 10.72
C TYR A 3 -6.94 7.04 9.21
N ASN A 4 -8.01 7.48 8.55
CA ASN A 4 -8.23 7.22 7.13
C ASN A 4 -7.28 8.02 6.22
N ASN A 5 -6.86 9.21 6.66
CA ASN A 5 -6.00 10.10 5.87
C ASN A 5 -4.55 10.14 6.38
N THR A 6 -4.18 9.22 7.27
CA THR A 6 -2.81 9.12 7.77
C THR A 6 -2.19 7.83 7.25
N VAL A 7 -1.23 7.96 6.34
CA VAL A 7 -0.54 6.83 5.73
C VAL A 7 0.68 6.46 6.57
N PHE A 8 0.79 5.18 6.94
CA PHE A 8 1.93 4.60 7.65
C PHE A 8 2.60 3.53 6.78
N ASP A 9 3.77 3.04 7.18
CA ASP A 9 4.50 1.95 6.52
C ASP A 9 4.84 2.14 5.02
N VAL A 10 4.92 3.39 4.55
CA VAL A 10 5.32 3.74 3.17
C VAL A 10 6.66 3.10 2.77
N LYS A 11 7.57 2.91 3.73
CA LYS A 11 8.87 2.27 3.51
C LYS A 11 8.76 0.79 3.11
N LEU A 12 7.69 0.09 3.50
CA LEU A 12 7.45 -1.30 3.09
C LEU A 12 6.90 -1.40 1.67
N LEU A 13 6.23 -0.34 1.19
CA LEU A 13 5.68 -0.25 -0.15
C LEU A 13 6.72 0.17 -1.19
N PHE A 14 7.70 0.99 -0.79
CA PHE A 14 8.75 1.47 -1.69
C PHE A 14 9.60 0.30 -2.23
N GLY A 15 9.57 0.09 -3.55
CA GLY A 15 10.35 -0.95 -4.24
C GLY A 15 9.71 -2.35 -4.26
N ARG A 16 8.48 -2.51 -3.76
CA ARG A 16 7.72 -3.76 -3.93
C ARG A 16 6.71 -3.62 -5.07
N ARG A 17 6.59 -4.68 -5.88
CA ARG A 17 5.52 -4.75 -6.87
C ARG A 17 4.17 -4.97 -6.17
N PHE A 18 3.10 -4.44 -6.76
CA PHE A 18 1.75 -4.54 -6.25
C PHE A 18 1.26 -5.99 -6.04
N ASP A 19 1.76 -6.92 -6.87
CA ASP A 19 1.45 -8.36 -6.83
C ASP A 19 2.22 -9.13 -5.75
N ASN A 20 3.10 -8.48 -4.98
CA ASN A 20 3.83 -9.15 -3.92
C ASN A 20 2.86 -9.68 -2.84
N PRO A 21 2.97 -10.96 -2.43
CA PRO A 21 2.06 -11.55 -1.44
C PRO A 21 2.10 -10.86 -0.08
N SER A 22 3.25 -10.27 0.32
CA SER A 22 3.33 -9.46 1.54
C SER A 22 2.47 -8.20 1.42
N VAL A 23 2.55 -7.49 0.28
CA VAL A 23 1.75 -6.27 0.03
C VAL A 23 0.26 -6.60 0.02
N THR A 24 -0.13 -7.73 -0.57
CA THR A 24 -1.52 -8.20 -0.58
C THR A 24 -2.05 -8.53 0.82
N ALA A 25 -1.20 -9.11 1.69
CA ALA A 25 -1.56 -9.42 3.07
C ALA A 25 -1.69 -8.14 3.92
N ASP A 26 -0.77 -7.21 3.79
CA ASP A 26 -0.75 -5.95 4.55
C ASP A 26 -1.92 -5.05 4.17
N ARG A 27 -2.29 -5.02 2.88
CA ARG A 27 -3.43 -4.25 2.36
C ARG A 27 -4.77 -4.60 3.03
N LYS A 28 -4.93 -5.82 3.56
CA LYS A 28 -6.15 -6.22 4.30
C LYS A 28 -6.26 -5.55 5.67
N HIS A 29 -5.15 -5.07 6.22
CA HIS A 29 -5.09 -4.49 7.56
C HIS A 29 -5.08 -2.96 7.55
N TRP A 30 -4.81 -2.34 6.40
CA TRP A 30 -4.78 -0.89 6.31
C TRP A 30 -6.18 -0.28 6.25
N PRO A 31 -6.38 0.91 6.85
CA PRO A 31 -7.63 1.65 6.79
C PRO A 31 -7.83 2.41 5.47
N PHE A 32 -6.90 2.28 4.52
CA PHE A 32 -6.90 3.00 3.24
C PHE A 32 -6.70 2.04 2.06
N GLU A 33 -7.21 2.45 0.90
CA GLU A 33 -7.06 1.69 -0.34
C GLU A 33 -5.68 1.95 -0.97
N VAL A 34 -5.03 0.89 -1.42
CA VAL A 34 -3.80 0.96 -2.21
C VAL A 34 -4.12 0.50 -3.63
N VAL A 35 -3.84 1.36 -4.60
CA VAL A 35 -4.01 1.12 -6.03
C VAL A 35 -2.66 1.16 -6.74
N SER A 36 -2.48 0.33 -7.76
CA SER A 36 -1.29 0.40 -8.62
C SER A 36 -1.46 1.58 -9.57
N ASP A 37 -0.48 2.48 -9.59
CA ASP A 37 -0.37 3.46 -10.66
C ASP A 37 0.11 2.72 -11.92
N GLY A 38 -0.68 2.74 -12.98
CA GLY A 38 -0.41 1.98 -14.21
C GLY A 38 0.74 2.56 -15.06
N ASN A 39 1.49 3.55 -14.56
CA ASN A 39 2.57 4.23 -15.29
C ASN A 39 3.93 3.56 -15.07
N TYR A 40 4.04 2.28 -15.40
CA TYR A 40 5.36 1.67 -15.63
C TYR A 40 5.70 1.82 -17.12
N GLU A 41 6.21 2.99 -17.51
CA GLU A 41 7.07 3.12 -18.72
C GLU A 41 8.49 2.62 -18.42
#